data_AF-A0A9P5P5T9-F1
#
_entry.id   AF-A0A9P5P5T9-F1
#
_cell.length_a   1.000
_cell.length_b   1.000
_cell.length_c   1.000
_cell.angle_alpha   90.00
_cell.angle_beta   90.00
_cell.angle_gamma   90.00
#
_symmetry.space_group_name_H-M   'P 1'
#
loop_
_entity.id
_entity.type
_entity.pdbx_description
1 polymer ?
#
loop_
_entity_poly.entity_id
_entity_poly.type
_entity_poly.pdbx_seq_one_letter_code
_entity_poly.pdbx_strand_id
1 'polypeptide(L)'
;MSAREINVASVVTRSDPNSYSSPICALPSEVLGNIFLSLKDINPPWVYRESATKKRKHLGFIQITFVCRRFRETAIATARLWSRIAFELGPQWMVTMMERAMFAPIILWAHCRDESSRIGPEVKAYVPKHISHLQELTLSGPEDEAADLASCLIEPAPMLELLSLRAQTFGSHSPDPPIPVPPVLFDGQTPRLSRLTLGNCIISWECPNFKSLTSLQLSLKPFSAYGTTEFLPSITQLLDIVDQNPLLTILSLEYCLPYLHSPVFPLPSPARVGKLVHLADLTLTGRVLDCVQVL
;
A
#
# COMPACT_ATOMS: atom_id res chain seq x y z
N MET A 1 -30.07 12.91 -14.69
CA MET A 1 -29.72 13.28 -16.08
C MET A 1 -28.90 12.14 -16.69
N SER A 2 -29.43 11.57 -17.76
CA SER A 2 -28.85 10.59 -18.70
C SER A 2 -28.22 9.32 -18.15
N ALA A 3 -29.00 8.24 -18.23
CA ALA A 3 -28.57 6.86 -18.21
C ALA A 3 -27.63 6.58 -19.40
N ARG A 4 -26.47 5.97 -19.13
CA ARG A 4 -25.69 5.28 -20.15
C ARG A 4 -25.85 3.78 -19.91
N GLU A 5 -26.77 3.20 -20.67
CA GLU A 5 -26.92 1.76 -20.84
C GLU A 5 -25.61 1.20 -21.41
N ILE A 6 -24.92 0.39 -20.62
CA ILE A 6 -23.83 -0.45 -21.12
C ILE A 6 -24.52 -1.67 -21.72
N ASN A 7 -24.58 -1.70 -23.04
CA ASN A 7 -25.09 -2.82 -23.83
C ASN A 7 -24.26 -4.07 -23.50
N VAL A 8 -24.80 -4.95 -22.64
CA VAL A 8 -24.31 -6.31 -22.49
C VAL A 8 -24.82 -7.08 -23.70
N ALA A 9 -23.94 -7.30 -24.67
CA ALA A 9 -24.24 -8.17 -25.80
C ALA A 9 -24.60 -9.56 -25.25
N SER A 10 -25.85 -9.95 -25.45
CA SER A 10 -26.36 -11.29 -25.20
C SER A 10 -25.66 -12.26 -26.16
N VAL A 11 -24.89 -13.20 -25.62
CA VAL A 11 -24.36 -14.33 -26.39
C VAL A 11 -25.50 -15.30 -26.63
N VAL A 12 -26.08 -15.21 -27.82
CA VAL A 12 -27.01 -16.20 -28.36
C VAL A 12 -26.22 -17.50 -28.59
N THR A 13 -26.58 -18.53 -27.84
CA THR A 13 -26.17 -19.90 -28.09
C THR A 13 -26.86 -20.41 -29.35
N ARG A 14 -26.16 -20.42 -30.48
CA ARG A 14 -26.48 -21.33 -31.59
C ARG A 14 -25.18 -21.84 -32.21
N SER A 15 -25.08 -23.16 -32.22
CA SER A 15 -23.94 -23.94 -32.67
C SER A 15 -23.76 -23.80 -34.18
N ASP A 16 -22.94 -22.85 -34.63
CA ASP A 16 -22.42 -22.80 -35.99
C ASP A 16 -20.96 -23.28 -36.01
N PRO A 17 -20.60 -24.30 -36.81
CA PRO A 17 -19.23 -24.84 -36.87
C PRO A 17 -18.17 -23.88 -37.44
N ASN A 18 -18.56 -22.69 -37.92
CA ASN A 18 -17.69 -21.75 -38.64
C ASN A 18 -17.31 -20.47 -37.85
N SER A 19 -17.46 -20.43 -36.52
CA SER A 19 -17.12 -19.24 -35.70
C SER A 19 -15.64 -19.16 -35.25
N TYR A 20 -14.74 -19.93 -35.86
CA TYR A 20 -13.30 -19.95 -35.51
C TYR A 20 -12.49 -18.87 -36.24
N SER A 21 -12.81 -17.59 -36.07
CA SER A 21 -11.90 -16.50 -36.47
C SER A 21 -12.09 -15.23 -35.64
N SER A 22 -12.11 -15.39 -34.31
CA SER A 22 -11.69 -14.28 -33.45
C SER A 22 -10.16 -14.27 -33.42
N PRO A 23 -9.48 -13.16 -33.75
CA PRO A 23 -8.01 -13.05 -33.68
C PRO A 23 -7.46 -13.42 -32.29
N ILE A 24 -8.26 -13.21 -31.25
CA ILE A 24 -7.93 -13.54 -29.86
C ILE A 24 -7.79 -15.05 -29.64
N CYS A 25 -8.48 -15.87 -30.44
CA CYS A 25 -8.37 -17.32 -30.41
C CYS A 25 -7.11 -17.82 -31.15
N ALA A 26 -6.34 -16.96 -31.82
CA ALA A 26 -5.07 -17.33 -32.44
C ALA A 26 -3.84 -17.03 -31.56
N LEU A 27 -3.99 -16.21 -30.51
CA LEU A 27 -2.87 -15.84 -29.63
C LEU A 27 -2.38 -17.04 -28.81
N PRO A 28 -1.08 -17.23 -28.57
CA PRO A 28 -0.56 -18.20 -27.60
C PRO A 28 -1.06 -17.92 -26.18
N SER A 29 -1.11 -18.94 -25.32
CA SER A 29 -1.60 -18.82 -23.94
C SER A 29 -0.74 -17.87 -23.09
N GLU A 30 0.55 -17.77 -23.38
CA GLU A 30 1.50 -16.87 -22.72
C GLU A 30 1.19 -15.42 -23.03
N VAL A 31 0.94 -15.11 -24.31
CA VAL A 31 0.58 -13.76 -24.77
C VAL A 31 -0.76 -13.36 -24.17
N LEU A 32 -1.73 -14.28 -24.18
CA LEU A 32 -3.04 -14.07 -23.57
C LEU A 32 -2.94 -13.85 -22.05
N GLY A 33 -2.10 -14.62 -21.35
CA GLY A 33 -1.81 -14.42 -19.93
C GLY A 33 -1.20 -13.05 -19.64
N ASN A 34 -0.26 -12.58 -20.46
CA ASN A 34 0.32 -11.24 -20.32
C ASN A 34 -0.72 -10.13 -20.51
N ILE A 35 -1.62 -10.28 -21.48
CA ILE A 35 -2.76 -9.35 -21.65
C ILE A 35 -3.62 -9.33 -20.39
N PHE A 36 -3.90 -10.49 -19.80
CA PHE A 36 -4.68 -10.58 -18.56
C PHE A 36 -3.96 -9.92 -17.37
N LEU A 37 -2.64 -10.02 -17.30
CA LEU A 37 -1.86 -9.32 -16.28
C LEU A 37 -1.99 -7.80 -16.42
N SER A 38 -1.98 -7.24 -17.63
CA SER A 38 -2.25 -5.81 -17.82
C SER A 38 -3.66 -5.41 -17.37
N LEU A 39 -4.66 -6.30 -17.54
CA LEU A 39 -6.03 -6.04 -17.07
C LEU A 39 -6.15 -6.02 -15.55
N LYS A 40 -5.28 -6.75 -14.82
CA LYS A 40 -5.26 -6.79 -13.36
C LYS A 40 -5.14 -5.38 -12.76
N ASP A 41 -4.28 -4.56 -13.35
CA ASP A 41 -3.95 -3.22 -12.85
C ASP A 41 -4.98 -2.18 -13.31
N ILE A 42 -5.51 -2.34 -14.52
CA ILE A 42 -6.50 -1.43 -15.12
C ILE A 42 -7.90 -1.63 -14.52
N ASN A 43 -8.29 -2.89 -14.26
CA ASN A 43 -9.63 -3.26 -13.83
C ASN A 43 -9.61 -4.21 -12.63
N PRO A 44 -9.09 -3.78 -11.46
CA PRO A 44 -9.10 -4.60 -10.26
C PRO A 44 -10.53 -4.83 -9.75
N PRO A 45 -10.78 -5.89 -8.99
CA PRO A 45 -12.03 -6.05 -8.28
C PRO A 45 -12.16 -4.97 -7.19
N TRP A 46 -13.37 -4.47 -6.98
CA TRP A 46 -13.67 -3.48 -5.94
C TRP A 46 -15.08 -3.66 -5.43
N VAL A 47 -15.32 -3.19 -4.21
CA VAL A 47 -16.67 -3.12 -3.63
C VAL A 47 -17.03 -1.69 -3.34
N TYR A 48 -18.27 -1.32 -3.64
CA TYR A 48 -18.82 -0.02 -3.32
C TYR A 48 -20.09 -0.12 -2.51
N ARG A 49 -20.13 0.73 -1.48
CA ARG A 49 -21.27 0.85 -0.58
C ARG A 49 -22.29 1.77 -1.24
N GLU A 50 -23.38 1.20 -1.72
CA GLU A 50 -24.50 1.94 -2.32
C GLU A 50 -25.40 2.56 -1.22
N SER A 51 -25.51 1.91 -0.06
CA SER A 51 -26.17 2.43 1.15
C SER A 51 -25.59 1.77 2.40
N ALA A 52 -26.03 2.18 3.59
CA ALA A 52 -25.60 1.57 4.86
C ALA A 52 -25.75 0.03 4.87
N THR A 53 -26.73 -0.52 4.13
CA THR A 53 -27.04 -1.95 4.08
C THR A 53 -26.69 -2.63 2.76
N LYS A 54 -26.39 -1.87 1.69
CA LYS A 54 -26.22 -2.42 0.34
C LYS A 54 -24.81 -2.20 -0.19
N LYS A 55 -24.14 -3.30 -0.54
CA LYS A 55 -22.82 -3.32 -1.18
C LYS A 55 -22.95 -3.91 -2.59
N ARG A 56 -22.36 -3.25 -3.59
CA ARG A 56 -22.19 -3.80 -4.94
C ARG A 56 -20.75 -4.23 -5.14
N LYS A 57 -20.57 -5.40 -5.77
CA LYS A 57 -19.26 -5.96 -6.07
C LYS A 57 -18.99 -5.84 -7.57
N HIS A 58 -17.85 -5.30 -7.92
CA HIS A 58 -17.32 -5.32 -9.27
C HIS A 58 -16.20 -6.36 -9.34
N LEU A 59 -16.37 -7.39 -10.16
CA LEU A 59 -15.43 -8.52 -10.23
C LEU A 59 -14.13 -8.17 -10.96
N GLY A 60 -14.08 -7.08 -11.73
CA GLY A 60 -12.86 -6.65 -12.42
C GLY A 60 -12.34 -7.70 -13.40
N PHE A 61 -11.02 -7.90 -13.41
CA PHE A 61 -10.33 -8.90 -14.25
C PHE A 61 -10.89 -10.31 -14.09
N ILE A 62 -11.52 -10.66 -12.95
CA ILE A 62 -12.11 -12.00 -12.76
C ILE A 62 -13.17 -12.30 -13.84
N GLN A 63 -13.79 -11.27 -14.41
CA GLN A 63 -14.75 -11.40 -15.52
C GLN A 63 -14.19 -12.18 -16.72
N ILE A 64 -12.88 -12.14 -16.95
CA ILE A 64 -12.24 -12.88 -18.05
C ILE A 64 -12.45 -14.39 -17.92
N THR A 65 -12.60 -14.89 -16.68
CA THR A 65 -12.85 -16.32 -16.42
C THR A 65 -14.25 -16.77 -16.84
N PHE A 66 -15.14 -15.85 -17.21
CA PHE A 66 -16.49 -16.17 -17.68
C PHE A 66 -16.67 -16.01 -19.20
N VAL A 67 -15.65 -15.53 -19.93
CA VAL A 67 -15.75 -15.26 -21.38
C VAL A 67 -15.85 -16.56 -22.19
N CYS A 68 -14.85 -17.44 -22.06
CA CYS A 68 -14.84 -18.75 -22.72
C CYS A 68 -13.96 -19.74 -21.93
N ARG A 69 -14.04 -21.03 -22.27
CA ARG A 69 -13.26 -22.09 -21.62
C ARG A 69 -11.75 -21.80 -21.63
N ARG A 70 -11.21 -21.40 -22.78
CA ARG A 70 -9.79 -21.11 -22.94
C ARG A 70 -9.34 -19.95 -22.04
N PHE A 71 -10.11 -18.86 -22.01
CA PHE A 71 -9.78 -17.70 -21.16
C PHE A 71 -9.77 -18.08 -19.70
N ARG A 72 -10.75 -18.90 -19.27
CA ARG A 72 -10.79 -19.44 -17.91
C ARG A 72 -9.55 -20.27 -17.59
N GLU A 73 -9.20 -21.22 -18.45
CA GLU A 73 -8.03 -22.10 -18.25
C GLU A 73 -6.73 -21.28 -18.19
N THR A 74 -6.51 -20.38 -19.14
CA THR A 74 -5.32 -19.50 -19.16
C THR A 74 -5.27 -18.57 -17.95
N ALA A 75 -6.39 -17.95 -17.56
CA ALA A 75 -6.45 -17.06 -16.42
C ALA A 75 -6.16 -17.80 -15.10
N ILE A 76 -6.74 -18.99 -14.89
CA ILE A 76 -6.49 -19.80 -13.69
C ILE A 76 -5.03 -20.28 -13.65
N ALA A 77 -4.45 -20.68 -14.78
CA ALA A 77 -3.05 -21.09 -14.85
C ALA A 77 -2.05 -19.94 -14.64
N THR A 78 -2.47 -18.69 -14.80
CA THR A 78 -1.63 -17.51 -14.63
C THR A 78 -1.63 -17.06 -13.16
N ALA A 79 -0.82 -17.70 -12.32
CA ALA A 79 -0.80 -17.44 -10.87
C ALA A 79 -0.65 -15.96 -10.48
N ARG A 80 0.22 -15.22 -11.18
CA ARG A 80 0.45 -13.78 -10.95
C ARG A 80 -0.80 -12.91 -11.12
N LEU A 81 -1.80 -13.37 -11.89
CA LEU A 81 -3.08 -12.68 -12.04
C LEU A 81 -3.85 -12.61 -10.72
N TRP A 82 -3.72 -13.65 -9.90
CA TRP A 82 -4.45 -13.83 -8.64
C TRP A 82 -3.71 -13.31 -7.42
N SER A 83 -2.48 -12.81 -7.59
CA SER A 83 -1.64 -12.31 -6.48
C SER A 83 -2.13 -11.04 -5.79
N ARG A 84 -3.04 -10.28 -6.42
CA ARG A 84 -3.67 -9.11 -5.77
C ARG A 84 -4.94 -9.54 -5.08
N ILE A 85 -4.86 -9.71 -3.76
CA ILE A 85 -5.93 -10.31 -2.95
C ILE A 85 -7.01 -9.25 -2.66
N ALA A 86 -8.22 -9.49 -3.16
CA ALA A 86 -9.35 -8.58 -2.98
C ALA A 86 -10.26 -9.04 -1.83
N PHE A 87 -9.86 -8.72 -0.59
CA PHE A 87 -10.61 -9.08 0.63
C PHE A 87 -12.05 -8.58 0.65
N GLU A 88 -12.30 -7.42 0.04
CA GLU A 88 -13.64 -6.82 -0.01
C GLU A 88 -14.68 -7.72 -0.70
N LEU A 89 -14.25 -8.62 -1.61
CA LEU A 89 -15.13 -9.58 -2.27
C LEU A 89 -15.66 -10.67 -1.32
N GLY A 90 -15.04 -10.83 -0.14
CA GLY A 90 -15.39 -11.79 0.89
C GLY A 90 -14.45 -12.99 0.98
N PRO A 91 -14.55 -13.78 2.06
CA PRO A 91 -13.57 -14.82 2.42
C PRO A 91 -13.43 -15.92 1.36
N GLN A 92 -14.50 -16.32 0.69
CA GLN A 92 -14.45 -17.36 -0.35
C GLN A 92 -13.60 -16.93 -1.56
N TRP A 93 -13.72 -15.67 -1.97
CA TRP A 93 -12.92 -15.12 -3.07
C TRP A 93 -11.46 -14.96 -2.67
N MET A 94 -11.21 -14.55 -1.43
CA MET A 94 -9.87 -14.48 -0.87
C MET A 94 -9.20 -15.87 -0.91
N VAL A 95 -9.84 -16.91 -0.37
CA VAL A 95 -9.31 -18.29 -0.40
C VAL A 95 -9.03 -18.74 -1.83
N THR A 96 -9.98 -18.52 -2.74
CA THR A 96 -9.83 -18.88 -4.16
C THR A 96 -8.65 -18.13 -4.82
N MET A 97 -8.47 -16.84 -4.52
CA MET A 97 -7.35 -16.05 -5.04
C MET A 97 -6.02 -16.55 -4.50
N MET A 98 -5.94 -16.87 -3.22
CA MET A 98 -4.74 -17.37 -2.58
C MET A 98 -4.32 -18.73 -3.17
N GLU A 99 -5.26 -19.66 -3.29
CA GLU A 99 -5.02 -20.97 -3.91
C GLU A 99 -4.49 -20.83 -5.34
N ARG A 100 -5.04 -19.90 -6.12
CA ARG A 100 -4.62 -19.65 -7.50
C ARG A 100 -3.31 -18.87 -7.60
N ALA A 101 -3.00 -18.03 -6.62
CA ALA A 101 -1.74 -17.30 -6.56
C ALA A 101 -0.55 -18.22 -6.28
N MET A 102 -0.77 -19.39 -5.67
CA MET A 102 0.28 -20.39 -5.38
C MET A 102 1.44 -19.74 -4.60
N PHE A 103 2.64 -19.73 -5.18
CA PHE A 103 3.84 -19.12 -4.62
C PHE A 103 4.14 -17.73 -5.20
N ALA A 104 3.20 -17.13 -5.94
CA ALA A 104 3.40 -15.80 -6.48
C ALA A 104 3.49 -14.77 -5.34
N PRO A 105 4.36 -13.75 -5.45
CA PRO A 105 4.43 -12.66 -4.49
C PRO A 105 3.08 -11.96 -4.37
N ILE A 106 2.63 -11.70 -3.14
CA ILE A 106 1.27 -11.23 -2.86
C ILE A 106 1.21 -9.71 -2.72
N ILE A 107 0.18 -9.11 -3.32
CA ILE A 107 -0.18 -7.69 -3.21
C ILE A 107 -1.45 -7.60 -2.38
N LEU A 108 -1.35 -6.96 -1.22
CA LEU A 108 -2.46 -6.81 -0.28
C LEU A 108 -2.73 -5.34 -0.01
N TRP A 109 -3.89 -4.86 -0.45
CA TRP A 109 -4.38 -3.52 -0.13
C TRP A 109 -5.69 -3.62 0.65
N ALA A 110 -5.69 -3.12 1.88
CA ALA A 110 -6.86 -3.03 2.73
C ALA A 110 -7.04 -1.58 3.19
N HIS A 111 -8.10 -0.94 2.70
CA HIS A 111 -8.38 0.46 2.96
C HIS A 111 -9.76 0.64 3.58
N CYS A 112 -9.80 1.10 4.83
CA CYS A 112 -11.01 1.65 5.41
C CYS A 112 -11.27 3.03 4.81
N ARG A 113 -12.50 3.28 4.37
CA ARG A 113 -12.89 4.54 3.71
C ARG A 113 -13.78 5.42 4.58
N ASP A 114 -14.33 4.86 5.65
CA ASP A 114 -15.26 5.54 6.56
C ASP A 114 -15.11 5.00 7.99
N GLU A 115 -15.66 5.72 8.96
CA GLU A 115 -15.61 5.39 10.40
C GLU A 115 -16.21 4.03 10.74
N SER A 116 -17.14 3.53 9.93
CA SER A 116 -17.78 2.22 10.13
C SER A 116 -16.99 1.07 9.49
N SER A 117 -15.98 1.39 8.71
CA SER A 117 -15.16 0.41 8.00
C SER A 117 -14.07 -0.10 8.94
N ARG A 118 -13.83 -1.40 8.87
CA ARG A 118 -12.82 -2.11 9.65
C ARG A 118 -12.01 -2.98 8.70
N ILE A 119 -10.74 -3.16 9.02
CA ILE A 119 -9.87 -4.15 8.42
C ILE A 119 -10.43 -5.52 8.79
N GLY A 120 -10.89 -6.25 7.77
CA GLY A 120 -11.58 -7.53 7.96
C GLY A 120 -10.74 -8.51 8.78
N PRO A 121 -11.38 -9.36 9.62
CA PRO A 121 -10.68 -10.35 10.44
C PRO A 121 -9.82 -11.30 9.60
N GLU A 122 -10.18 -11.51 8.33
CA GLU A 122 -9.41 -12.32 7.40
C GLU A 122 -8.04 -11.68 7.08
N VAL A 123 -7.97 -10.36 6.94
CA VAL A 123 -6.69 -9.65 6.74
C VAL A 123 -5.83 -9.79 7.98
N LYS A 124 -6.42 -9.54 9.17
CA LYS A 124 -5.71 -9.64 10.46
C LYS A 124 -5.18 -11.04 10.73
N ALA A 125 -5.90 -12.09 10.31
CA ALA A 125 -5.44 -13.47 10.44
C ALA A 125 -4.42 -13.88 9.36
N TYR A 126 -4.47 -13.27 8.18
CA TYR A 126 -3.63 -13.64 7.03
C TYR A 126 -2.26 -12.99 7.07
N VAL A 127 -2.19 -11.67 7.27
CA VAL A 127 -0.94 -10.91 7.21
C VAL A 127 0.16 -11.55 8.06
N PRO A 128 -0.06 -11.86 9.36
CA PRO A 128 1.01 -12.41 10.21
C PRO A 128 1.53 -13.78 9.75
N LYS A 129 0.69 -14.58 9.10
CA LYS A 129 1.04 -15.96 8.66
C LYS A 129 1.76 -16.00 7.33
N HIS A 130 1.68 -14.94 6.55
CA HIS A 130 2.15 -14.91 5.16
C HIS A 130 3.07 -13.73 4.85
N ILE A 131 3.62 -13.08 5.88
CA ILE A 131 4.53 -11.93 5.78
C ILE A 131 5.64 -12.17 4.76
N SER A 132 6.25 -13.35 4.78
CA SER A 132 7.39 -13.68 3.93
C SER A 132 7.09 -13.70 2.43
N HIS A 133 5.81 -13.84 2.05
CA HIS A 133 5.35 -13.89 0.67
C HIS A 133 4.77 -12.54 0.18
N LEU A 134 4.66 -11.55 1.06
CA LEU A 134 4.12 -10.23 0.71
C LEU A 134 5.15 -9.44 -0.11
N GLN A 135 4.72 -8.96 -1.26
CA GLN A 135 5.46 -8.01 -2.09
C GLN A 135 5.00 -6.57 -1.83
N GLU A 136 3.70 -6.36 -1.69
CA GLU A 136 3.15 -5.05 -1.35
C GLU A 136 2.13 -5.21 -0.22
N LEU A 137 2.32 -4.45 0.85
CA LEU A 137 1.38 -4.38 1.96
C LEU A 137 0.93 -2.94 2.15
N THR A 138 -0.33 -2.67 1.83
CA THR A 138 -0.96 -1.37 2.06
C THR A 138 -2.15 -1.53 2.98
N LEU A 139 -2.06 -0.94 4.16
CA LEU A 139 -3.06 -0.98 5.21
C LEU A 139 -3.41 0.46 5.59
N SER A 140 -4.69 0.80 5.51
CA SER A 140 -5.21 2.03 6.12
C SER A 140 -6.50 1.74 6.88
N GLY A 141 -6.54 2.13 8.13
CA GLY A 141 -7.69 1.83 8.99
C GLY A 141 -7.69 2.64 10.28
N PRO A 142 -8.71 2.44 11.13
CA PRO A 142 -8.76 2.99 12.48
C PRO A 142 -7.48 2.69 13.28
N GLU A 143 -7.18 3.54 14.25
CA GLU A 143 -5.90 3.52 14.96
C GLU A 143 -5.68 2.24 15.76
N ASP A 144 -6.71 1.74 16.42
CA ASP A 144 -6.70 0.45 17.15
C ASP A 144 -6.30 -0.70 16.22
N GLU A 145 -6.86 -0.76 15.01
CA GLU A 145 -6.58 -1.85 14.07
C GLU A 145 -5.21 -1.72 13.40
N ALA A 146 -4.78 -0.49 13.13
CA ALA A 146 -3.44 -0.23 12.63
C ALA A 146 -2.38 -0.64 13.67
N ALA A 147 -2.64 -0.41 14.96
CA ALA A 147 -1.77 -0.82 16.06
C ALA A 147 -1.69 -2.33 16.20
N ASP A 148 -2.83 -3.03 16.19
CA ASP A 148 -2.89 -4.49 16.21
C ASP A 148 -2.05 -5.09 15.07
N LEU A 149 -2.22 -4.57 13.86
CA LEU A 149 -1.48 -5.07 12.69
C LEU A 149 0.00 -4.75 12.77
N ALA A 150 0.38 -3.53 13.17
CA ALA A 150 1.77 -3.13 13.34
C ALA A 150 2.50 -4.06 14.32
N SER A 151 1.84 -4.45 15.42
CA SER A 151 2.41 -5.35 16.43
C SER A 151 2.74 -6.74 15.90
N CYS A 152 2.09 -7.16 14.81
CA CYS A 152 2.31 -8.47 14.18
C CYS A 152 3.38 -8.45 13.09
N LEU A 153 3.92 -7.29 12.70
CA LEU A 153 4.92 -7.15 11.64
C LEU A 153 6.35 -7.44 12.14
N ILE A 154 6.52 -8.62 12.74
CA ILE A 154 7.78 -9.04 13.38
C ILE A 154 8.56 -10.06 12.55
N GLU A 155 7.89 -10.89 11.75
CA GLU A 155 8.54 -11.92 10.94
C GLU A 155 9.29 -11.32 9.74
N PRO A 156 10.39 -11.95 9.24
CA PRO A 156 11.09 -11.50 8.05
C PRO A 156 10.19 -11.35 6.81
N ALA A 157 10.34 -10.25 6.08
CA ALA A 157 9.61 -9.96 4.85
C ALA A 157 10.57 -9.79 3.64
N PRO A 158 11.22 -10.87 3.18
CA PRO A 158 12.29 -10.83 2.18
C PRO A 158 11.83 -10.35 0.79
N MET A 159 10.53 -10.50 0.48
CA MET A 159 9.94 -10.13 -0.81
C MET A 159 9.31 -8.73 -0.82
N LEU A 160 9.21 -8.07 0.33
CA LEU A 160 8.47 -6.84 0.49
C LEU A 160 9.17 -5.68 -0.22
N GLU A 161 8.48 -5.08 -1.18
CA GLU A 161 8.94 -3.94 -1.98
C GLU A 161 8.25 -2.64 -1.55
N LEU A 162 6.99 -2.72 -1.13
CA LEU A 162 6.19 -1.60 -0.65
C LEU A 162 5.53 -1.92 0.68
N LEU A 163 5.74 -1.06 1.67
CA LEU A 163 4.98 -0.99 2.91
C LEU A 163 4.28 0.36 3.00
N SER A 164 2.97 0.33 3.21
CA SER A 164 2.19 1.51 3.54
C SER A 164 1.28 1.20 4.72
N LEU A 165 1.53 1.80 5.88
CA LEU A 165 0.69 1.69 7.06
C LEU A 165 0.19 3.09 7.43
N ARG A 166 -1.13 3.31 7.43
CA ARG A 166 -1.74 4.60 7.75
C ARG A 166 -2.84 4.44 8.79
N ALA A 167 -2.63 4.99 9.97
CA ALA A 167 -3.68 5.13 10.97
C ALA A 167 -4.57 6.32 10.61
N GLN A 168 -5.86 6.05 10.40
CA GLN A 168 -6.86 7.03 10.01
C GLN A 168 -7.65 7.47 11.23
N THR A 169 -7.82 8.79 11.36
CA THR A 169 -8.80 9.37 12.27
C THR A 169 -10.10 9.58 11.53
N PHE A 170 -11.16 9.01 12.06
CA PHE A 170 -12.51 9.29 11.59
C PHE A 170 -13.25 9.99 12.74
N GLY A 171 -13.57 11.28 12.57
CA GLY A 171 -14.35 12.05 13.55
C GLY A 171 -13.55 13.08 14.38
N SER A 172 -14.24 13.69 15.35
CA SER A 172 -13.80 14.82 16.18
C SER A 172 -13.39 14.39 17.59
N HIS A 173 -12.84 13.19 17.75
CA HIS A 173 -12.26 12.79 19.04
C HIS A 173 -10.86 13.37 19.16
N SER A 174 -10.46 13.63 20.41
CA SER A 174 -9.13 14.13 20.77
C SER A 174 -8.04 13.36 20.02
N PRO A 175 -6.92 14.01 19.69
CA PRO A 175 -5.86 13.32 18.97
C PRO A 175 -5.26 12.24 19.86
N ASP A 176 -5.67 11.00 19.61
CA ASP A 176 -5.02 9.83 20.17
C ASP A 176 -3.52 9.84 19.76
N PRO A 177 -2.63 9.45 20.69
CA PRO A 177 -1.20 9.45 20.46
C PRO A 177 -0.86 8.59 19.24
N PRO A 178 0.21 8.92 18.50
CA PRO A 178 0.57 8.12 17.35
C PRO A 178 0.91 6.68 17.76
N ILE A 179 0.72 5.75 16.84
CA ILE A 179 0.85 4.31 17.14
C ILE A 179 2.32 3.91 17.21
N PRO A 180 2.80 3.32 18.31
CA PRO A 180 4.13 2.75 18.35
C PRO A 180 4.21 1.51 17.45
N VAL A 181 5.09 1.56 16.48
CA VAL A 181 5.47 0.42 15.63
C VAL A 181 6.66 -0.28 16.29
N PRO A 182 6.83 -1.61 16.15
CA PRO A 182 8.01 -2.30 16.66
C PRO A 182 9.31 -1.59 16.21
N PRO A 183 10.30 -1.45 17.12
CA PRO A 183 11.53 -0.72 16.83
C PRO A 183 12.33 -1.35 15.67
N VAL A 184 12.12 -2.65 15.45
CA VAL A 184 12.65 -3.41 14.32
C VAL A 184 11.46 -4.03 13.60
N LEU A 185 11.14 -3.50 12.42
CA LEU A 185 10.09 -4.05 11.56
C LEU A 185 10.61 -5.26 10.79
N PHE A 186 9.83 -6.33 10.77
CA PHE A 186 10.13 -7.55 10.01
C PHE A 186 11.52 -8.14 10.32
N ASP A 187 11.92 -8.13 11.60
CA ASP A 187 13.25 -8.58 12.05
C ASP A 187 14.43 -7.86 11.33
N GLY A 188 14.17 -6.68 10.75
CA GLY A 188 15.13 -5.91 9.96
C GLY A 188 15.46 -6.53 8.61
N GLN A 189 14.74 -7.59 8.21
CA GLN A 189 14.99 -8.36 6.98
C GLN A 189 14.01 -7.97 5.88
N THR A 190 14.23 -6.80 5.29
CA THR A 190 13.47 -6.31 4.12
C THR A 190 14.40 -5.84 2.99
N PRO A 191 15.18 -6.75 2.38
CA PRO A 191 16.23 -6.41 1.42
C PRO A 191 15.70 -5.79 0.11
N ARG A 192 14.41 -5.95 -0.19
CA ARG A 192 13.77 -5.43 -1.41
C ARG A 192 12.93 -4.18 -1.15
N LEU A 193 12.81 -3.75 0.11
CA LEU A 193 11.94 -2.63 0.46
C LEU A 193 12.48 -1.37 -0.20
N SER A 194 11.64 -0.75 -1.02
CA SER A 194 11.99 0.43 -1.79
C SER A 194 11.02 1.58 -1.54
N ARG A 195 9.80 1.29 -1.08
CA ARG A 195 8.76 2.28 -0.83
C ARG A 195 8.20 2.09 0.57
N LEU A 196 8.38 3.10 1.42
CA LEU A 196 7.88 3.10 2.79
C LEU A 196 7.00 4.32 3.04
N THR A 197 5.77 4.06 3.47
CA THR A 197 4.79 5.08 3.83
C THR A 197 4.25 4.79 5.22
N LEU A 198 4.45 5.69 6.17
CA LEU A 198 3.91 5.58 7.53
C LEU A 198 3.09 6.83 7.86
N GLY A 199 1.82 6.65 8.21
CA GLY A 199 0.92 7.73 8.59
C GLY A 199 0.39 7.56 10.00
N ASN A 200 0.64 8.55 10.85
CA ASN A 200 0.36 8.57 12.28
C ASN A 200 0.94 7.34 13.03
N CYS A 201 2.17 6.95 12.66
CA CYS A 201 2.93 5.87 13.28
C CYS A 201 4.28 6.36 13.77
N ILE A 202 4.72 5.90 14.95
CA ILE A 202 6.05 6.13 15.50
C ILE A 202 6.92 4.93 15.19
N ILE A 203 8.03 5.18 14.53
CA ILE A 203 9.08 4.20 14.23
C ILE A 203 10.41 4.74 14.74
N SER A 204 11.30 3.86 15.18
CA SER A 204 12.68 4.26 15.51
C SER A 204 13.37 4.78 14.26
N TRP A 205 13.91 6.00 14.31
CA TRP A 205 14.69 6.59 13.21
C TRP A 205 16.01 5.84 12.94
N GLU A 206 16.42 4.95 13.85
CA GLU A 206 17.56 4.04 13.70
C GLU A 206 17.15 2.67 13.14
N CYS A 207 15.89 2.53 12.72
CA CYS A 207 15.36 1.28 12.20
C CYS A 207 16.12 0.82 10.94
N PRO A 208 16.57 -0.45 10.87
CA PRO A 208 17.38 -0.94 9.76
C PRO A 208 16.66 -0.93 8.41
N ASN A 209 15.32 -0.83 8.41
CA ASN A 209 14.48 -0.79 7.22
C ASN A 209 14.56 0.55 6.45
N PHE A 210 15.22 1.58 7.00
CA PHE A 210 15.44 2.87 6.33
C PHE A 210 16.63 2.87 5.36
N LYS A 211 16.87 1.75 4.67
CA LYS A 211 18.00 1.58 3.75
C LYS A 211 17.53 1.27 2.34
N SER A 212 18.23 1.80 1.34
CA SER A 212 17.97 1.56 -0.09
C SER A 212 16.56 1.95 -0.55
N LEU A 213 15.95 2.95 0.10
CA LEU A 213 14.61 3.42 -0.27
C LEU A 213 14.66 4.35 -1.49
N THR A 214 13.61 4.25 -2.30
CA THR A 214 13.28 5.13 -3.44
C THR A 214 12.17 6.12 -3.09
N SER A 215 11.24 5.73 -2.21
CA SER A 215 10.19 6.61 -1.69
C SER A 215 10.09 6.47 -0.18
N LEU A 216 10.21 7.60 0.52
CA LEU A 216 9.98 7.69 1.96
C LEU A 216 8.91 8.76 2.23
N GLN A 217 7.80 8.34 2.82
CA GLN A 217 6.69 9.22 3.18
C GLN A 217 6.31 8.99 4.63
N LEU A 218 6.56 9.97 5.48
CA LEU A 218 6.24 9.91 6.91
C LEU A 218 5.30 11.06 7.24
N SER A 219 4.16 10.78 7.83
CA SER A 219 3.24 11.79 8.31
C SER A 219 2.80 11.54 9.74
N LEU A 220 2.76 12.60 10.54
CA LEU A 220 2.20 12.62 11.88
C LEU A 220 1.09 13.69 11.96
N LYS A 221 0.25 13.66 12.99
CA LYS A 221 -0.68 14.78 13.23
C LYS A 221 0.09 16.00 13.77
N PRO A 222 -0.44 17.23 13.61
CA PRO A 222 0.23 18.45 14.03
C PRO A 222 0.58 18.47 15.51
N PHE A 223 1.72 19.07 15.84
CA PHE A 223 2.32 19.13 17.17
C PHE A 223 1.40 19.63 18.30
N SER A 224 0.45 20.52 17.98
CA SER A 224 -0.57 21.00 18.93
C SER A 224 -1.44 19.89 19.50
N ALA A 225 -1.41 18.71 18.90
CA ALA A 225 -2.12 17.52 19.32
C ALA A 225 -1.46 16.75 20.48
N TYR A 226 -0.13 16.79 20.60
CA TYR A 226 0.61 15.81 21.43
C TYR A 226 1.45 16.41 22.54
N GLY A 227 1.89 17.66 22.40
CA GLY A 227 2.68 18.34 23.43
C GLY A 227 4.09 17.80 23.68
N THR A 228 4.55 16.77 22.95
CA THR A 228 5.89 16.15 23.13
C THR A 228 6.67 16.01 21.82
N THR A 229 7.98 16.26 21.88
CA THR A 229 8.93 16.19 20.74
C THR A 229 9.66 14.86 20.66
N GLU A 230 9.42 13.95 21.61
CA GLU A 230 10.24 12.77 21.86
C GLU A 230 10.31 11.78 20.69
N PHE A 231 9.32 11.83 19.79
CA PHE A 231 9.23 10.95 18.63
C PHE A 231 9.83 11.54 17.35
N LEU A 232 10.23 12.81 17.38
CA LEU A 232 10.82 13.49 16.25
C LEU A 232 12.30 13.16 16.10
N PRO A 233 12.83 13.11 14.87
CA PRO A 233 14.23 12.83 14.64
C PRO A 233 15.09 14.00 15.08
N SER A 234 16.33 13.71 15.44
CA SER A 234 17.40 14.71 15.35
C SER A 234 17.74 15.00 13.88
N ILE A 235 18.31 16.17 13.62
CA ILE A 235 18.78 16.52 12.27
C ILE A 235 19.83 15.52 11.74
N THR A 236 20.67 14.98 12.64
CA THR A 236 21.68 13.98 12.30
C THR A 236 21.05 12.67 11.85
N GLN A 237 20.03 12.17 12.57
CA GLN A 237 19.30 10.96 12.19
C GLN A 237 18.59 11.12 10.84
N LEU A 238 17.99 12.30 10.59
CA LEU A 238 17.37 12.59 9.29
C LEU A 238 18.41 12.54 8.16
N LEU A 239 19.57 13.17 8.36
CA LEU A 239 20.66 13.17 7.39
C LEU A 239 21.27 11.77 7.18
N ASP A 240 21.33 10.94 8.23
CA ASP A 240 21.77 9.54 8.11
C ASP A 240 20.83 8.73 7.21
N ILE A 241 19.52 8.93 7.30
CA ILE A 241 18.55 8.26 6.43
C ILE A 241 18.69 8.72 4.98
N VAL A 242 18.92 10.03 4.78
CA VAL A 242 19.17 10.60 3.45
C VAL A 242 20.43 9.99 2.84
N ASP A 243 21.51 9.90 3.60
CA ASP A 243 22.78 9.35 3.11
C ASP A 243 22.73 7.83 2.86
N GLN A 244 21.87 7.10 3.60
CA GLN A 244 21.62 5.68 3.38
C GLN A 244 20.76 5.41 2.13
N ASN A 245 20.12 6.44 1.55
CA ASN A 245 19.13 6.33 0.47
C ASN A 245 19.49 7.22 -0.73
N PRO A 246 20.60 6.96 -1.44
CA PRO A 246 21.05 7.81 -2.54
C PRO A 246 20.12 7.80 -3.76
N LEU A 247 19.28 6.76 -3.90
CA LEU A 247 18.30 6.61 -5.00
C LEU A 247 16.91 7.17 -4.67
N LEU A 248 16.79 7.94 -3.57
CA LEU A 248 15.50 8.48 -3.15
C LEU A 248 14.97 9.48 -4.18
N THR A 249 13.78 9.19 -4.72
CA THR A 249 13.05 10.02 -5.68
C THR A 249 11.92 10.81 -5.02
N ILE A 250 11.33 10.27 -3.94
CA ILE A 250 10.23 10.91 -3.21
C ILE A 250 10.60 10.98 -1.73
N LEU A 251 10.61 12.20 -1.18
CA LEU A 251 10.72 12.45 0.26
C LEU A 251 9.56 13.33 0.71
N SER A 252 8.66 12.76 1.52
CA SER A 252 7.56 13.50 2.14
C SER A 252 7.65 13.39 3.65
N LEU A 253 7.80 14.52 4.32
CA LEU A 253 7.87 14.62 5.78
C LEU A 253 6.80 15.62 6.24
N GLU A 254 5.74 15.10 6.84
CA GLU A 254 4.63 15.91 7.34
C GLU A 254 4.56 15.82 8.87
N TYR A 255 4.81 16.95 9.53
CA TYR A 255 4.85 17.10 10.99
C TYR A 255 5.82 16.14 11.70
N CYS A 256 6.84 15.66 10.99
CA CYS A 256 7.87 14.74 11.48
C CYS A 256 9.29 15.29 11.30
N LEU A 257 9.44 16.61 11.21
CA LEU A 257 10.73 17.30 11.09
C LEU A 257 11.41 17.47 12.45
N PRO A 258 12.75 17.58 12.51
CA PRO A 258 13.46 17.91 13.72
C PRO A 258 12.93 19.19 14.37
N TYR A 259 12.66 19.15 15.66
CA TYR A 259 12.09 20.29 16.37
C TYR A 259 13.16 21.27 16.82
N LEU A 260 13.04 22.53 16.39
CA LEU A 260 13.83 23.62 16.96
C LEU A 260 13.15 24.15 18.23
N HIS A 261 13.83 23.94 19.38
CA HIS A 261 13.37 24.45 20.68
C HIS A 261 13.58 25.97 20.85
N SER A 262 14.56 26.55 20.16
CA SER A 262 14.86 27.98 20.23
C SER A 262 15.20 28.54 18.85
N PRO A 263 14.57 29.63 18.39
CA PRO A 263 14.92 30.29 17.13
C PRO A 263 16.25 31.03 17.31
N VAL A 264 17.37 30.33 17.16
CA VAL A 264 18.68 30.96 17.08
C VAL A 264 18.85 31.52 15.67
N PHE A 265 18.90 32.84 15.55
CA PHE A 265 19.19 33.55 14.31
C PHE A 265 20.57 34.22 14.39
N PRO A 266 21.46 34.04 13.38
CA PRO A 266 21.28 33.21 12.19
C PRO A 266 21.28 31.71 12.52
N LEU A 267 20.56 30.92 11.71
CA LEU A 267 20.60 29.47 11.80
C LEU A 267 22.07 29.01 11.69
N PRO A 268 22.51 28.05 12.52
CA PRO A 268 23.87 27.52 12.43
C PRO A 268 24.10 26.95 11.02
N SER A 269 25.25 27.27 10.44
CA SER A 269 25.65 26.74 9.13
C SER A 269 25.51 25.21 9.11
N PRO A 270 24.96 24.61 8.04
CA PRO A 270 24.76 23.17 7.99
C PRO A 270 26.11 22.46 8.07
N ALA A 271 26.32 21.68 9.13
CA ALA A 271 27.55 20.90 9.34
C ALA A 271 27.68 19.73 8.33
N ARG A 272 26.56 19.30 7.76
CA ARG A 272 26.44 18.21 6.79
C ARG A 272 25.27 18.50 5.86
N VAL A 273 25.46 18.22 4.57
CA VAL A 273 24.45 18.41 3.53
C VAL A 273 24.26 17.07 2.81
N GLY A 274 23.07 16.49 2.96
CA GLY A 274 22.70 15.28 2.22
C GLY A 274 22.45 15.63 0.75
N LYS A 275 22.99 14.83 -0.18
CA LYS A 275 22.82 15.05 -1.62
C LYS A 275 21.80 14.07 -2.19
N LEU A 276 20.59 14.55 -2.42
CA LEU A 276 19.52 13.78 -3.06
C LEU A 276 19.46 14.10 -4.56
N VAL A 277 20.37 13.49 -5.33
CA VAL A 277 20.53 13.80 -6.77
C VAL A 277 19.39 13.29 -7.65
N HIS A 278 18.60 12.32 -7.16
CA HIS A 278 17.48 11.72 -7.87
C HIS A 278 16.11 12.19 -7.38
N LEU A 279 16.08 13.17 -6.46
CA LEU A 279 14.84 13.67 -5.88
C LEU A 279 13.99 14.35 -6.94
N ALA A 280 12.80 13.79 -7.16
CA ALA A 280 11.78 14.37 -8.02
C ALA A 280 10.77 15.17 -7.19
N ASP A 281 10.37 14.61 -6.04
CA ASP A 281 9.32 15.18 -5.18
C ASP A 281 9.81 15.36 -3.75
N LEU A 282 9.80 16.61 -3.27
CA LEU A 282 10.09 16.99 -1.89
C LEU A 282 8.88 17.69 -1.28
N THR A 283 8.34 17.11 -0.21
CA THR A 283 7.28 17.71 0.58
C THR A 283 7.72 17.83 2.03
N LEU A 284 7.79 19.05 2.55
CA LEU A 284 8.07 19.35 3.94
C LEU A 284 6.90 20.16 4.52
N THR A 285 6.13 19.53 5.40
CA THR A 285 5.00 20.16 6.08
C THR A 285 5.27 20.19 7.57
N GLY A 286 5.09 21.32 8.22
CA GLY A 286 5.39 21.46 9.65
C GLY A 286 5.38 22.92 10.09
N ARG A 287 6.04 23.22 11.23
CA ARG A 287 6.28 24.61 11.60
C ARG A 287 7.31 25.19 10.64
N VAL A 288 7.12 26.46 10.25
CA VAL A 288 8.01 27.14 9.29
C VAL A 288 9.48 27.06 9.70
N LEU A 289 9.81 27.21 10.98
CA LEU A 289 11.18 27.13 11.48
C LEU A 289 11.80 25.74 11.27
N ASP A 290 11.05 24.67 11.48
CA ASP A 290 11.53 23.29 11.31
C ASP A 290 11.76 22.98 9.83
N CYS A 291 10.90 23.51 8.93
CA CYS A 291 11.11 23.38 7.49
C CYS A 291 12.38 24.10 7.02
N VAL A 292 12.61 25.33 7.49
CA VAL A 292 13.78 26.14 7.09
C VAL A 292 15.09 25.52 7.58
N GLN A 293 15.08 24.78 8.69
CA GLN A 293 16.28 24.09 9.18
C GLN A 293 16.78 22.98 8.24
N VAL A 294 15.87 22.38 7.47
CA VAL A 294 16.13 21.18 6.64
C VAL A 294 16.40 21.54 5.17
N LEU A 295 16.06 22.76 4.76
CA LEU A 295 16.33 23.32 3.42
C LEU A 295 17.74 23.92 3.32
#